data_AF-R6KFA1-F1
#
_entry.id   AF-R6KFA1-F1
#
_cell.length_a   1.000
_cell.length_b   1.000
_cell.length_c   1.000
_cell.angle_alpha   90.00
_cell.angle_beta   90.00
_cell.angle_gamma   90.00
#
_symmetry.space_group_name_H-M   'P 1'
#
loop_
_entity.id
_entity.type
_entity.pdbx_description
1 polymer ?
#
loop_
_entity_poly.entity_id
_entity_poly.type
_entity_poly.pdbx_seq_one_letter_code
_entity_poly.pdbx_strand_id
1 'polypeptide(L)' 'MRATGEGYRVVGSLDNTDRIMRDTFWVGVYPGMTDEMIDYMAKTIKEAVNQ' A
#
# COMPACT_ATOMS: atom_id res chain seq x y z
N MET A 1 29.49 -5.72 -11.97
CA MET A 1 28.37 -4.81 -12.29
C MET A 1 27.18 -5.07 -11.36
N ARG A 2 26.19 -5.93 -11.65
CA ARG A 2 25.06 -6.14 -10.71
C ARG A 2 25.47 -6.69 -9.33
N ALA A 3 26.39 -7.65 -9.31
CA ALA A 3 26.92 -8.23 -8.06
C ALA A 3 27.83 -7.27 -7.27
N THR A 4 28.42 -6.26 -7.93
CA THR A 4 29.31 -5.28 -7.30
C THR A 4 28.56 -3.99 -6.88
N GLY A 5 27.26 -3.89 -7.18
CA GLY A 5 26.50 -2.66 -6.95
C GLY A 5 26.88 -1.50 -7.88
N GLU A 6 27.60 -1.78 -8.97
CA GLU A 6 28.07 -0.76 -9.93
C GLU A 6 27.34 -0.87 -11.26
N GLY A 7 27.08 0.28 -11.90
CA GLY A 7 26.42 0.34 -13.21
C GLY A 7 24.95 0.79 -13.19
N TYR A 8 24.49 1.38 -12.08
CA TYR A 8 23.22 2.12 -12.01
C TYR A 8 23.45 3.48 -11.35
N ARG A 9 22.57 4.45 -11.64
CA ARG A 9 22.62 5.81 -11.08
C ARG A 9 21.60 5.94 -9.96
N VAL A 10 22.02 6.44 -8.80
CA VAL A 10 21.12 6.93 -7.75
C VAL A 10 20.97 8.43 -7.93
N VAL A 11 19.74 8.90 -8.17
CA VAL A 11 19.48 10.32 -8.48
C VAL A 11 19.27 11.18 -7.23
N GLY A 12 19.03 10.56 -6.08
CA GLY A 12 18.71 11.24 -4.81
C GLY A 12 17.79 10.38 -3.94
N SER A 13 17.21 10.99 -2.90
CA SER A 13 16.13 10.37 -2.11
C SER A 13 14.83 10.31 -2.91
N LEU A 14 13.96 9.37 -2.54
CA LEU A 14 12.62 9.23 -3.12
C LEU A 14 11.58 9.35 -2.00
N ASP A 15 11.65 10.42 -1.21
CA ASP A 15 10.91 10.55 0.04
C ASP A 15 9.39 10.34 -0.13
N ASN A 16 8.83 10.79 -1.25
CA ASN A 16 7.43 10.56 -1.59
C ASN A 16 7.13 9.08 -1.88
N THR A 17 7.99 8.41 -2.63
CA THR A 17 7.87 6.96 -2.89
C THR A 17 8.00 6.18 -1.60
N ASP A 18 8.99 6.53 -0.76
CA ASP A 18 9.22 5.88 0.52
C ASP A 18 8.04 6.07 1.48
N ARG A 19 7.38 7.24 1.45
CA ARG A 19 6.15 7.49 2.20
C ARG A 19 5.02 6.59 1.71
N ILE A 20 4.77 6.54 0.39
CA ILE A 20 3.72 5.70 -0.17
C ILE A 20 3.96 4.22 0.15
N MET A 21 5.19 3.72 -0.02
CA MET A 21 5.51 2.31 0.20
C MET A 21 5.45 1.88 1.67
N ARG A 22 5.62 2.81 2.63
CA ARG A 22 5.58 2.51 4.06
C ARG A 22 4.21 2.78 4.70
N ASP A 23 3.55 3.85 4.27
CA ASP A 23 2.38 4.40 4.96
C ASP A 23 1.06 4.11 4.22
N THR A 24 1.09 3.25 3.20
CA THR A 24 -0.13 2.82 2.50
C THR A 24 -0.26 1.30 2.52
N PHE A 25 -1.49 0.84 2.55
CA PHE A 25 -1.84 -0.56 2.35
C PHE A 25 -2.97 -0.65 1.32
N TRP A 26 -3.05 -1.81 0.68
CA TRP A 26 -4.03 -2.05 -0.37
C TRP A 26 -5.26 -2.72 0.21
N VAL A 27 -6.43 -2.27 -0.22
CA VAL A 27 -7.70 -2.95 0.03
C VAL A 27 -8.17 -3.52 -1.30
N GLY A 28 -8.25 -4.84 -1.39
CA GLY A 28 -8.69 -5.54 -2.60
C GLY A 28 -10.19 -5.38 -2.80
N VAL A 29 -10.59 -5.07 -4.03
CA VAL A 29 -12.00 -5.03 -4.45
C VAL A 29 -12.20 -5.87 -5.71
N TYR A 30 -13.39 -6.47 -5.87
CA TYR A 30 -13.75 -7.20 -7.09
C TYR A 30 -15.18 -6.86 -7.54
N PRO A 31 -15.48 -6.89 -8.86
CA PRO A 31 -16.76 -6.39 -9.38
C PRO A 31 -18.04 -7.10 -8.88
N GLY A 32 -17.95 -8.31 -8.36
CA GLY A 32 -19.10 -9.05 -7.86
C GLY A 32 -19.25 -9.00 -6.34
N MET A 33 -18.55 -8.08 -5.65
CA MET A 33 -18.80 -7.82 -4.24
C MET A 33 -20.21 -7.30 -4.06
N THR A 34 -20.90 -7.78 -3.04
CA THR A 34 -22.20 -7.23 -2.65
C THR A 34 -22.02 -6.08 -1.67
N ASP A 35 -23.05 -5.28 -1.48
CA ASP A 35 -23.04 -4.16 -0.53
C ASP A 35 -22.72 -4.63 0.89
N GLU A 36 -23.24 -5.79 1.31
CA GLU A 36 -22.97 -6.35 2.64
C GLU A 36 -21.48 -6.70 2.85
N MET A 37 -20.81 -7.18 1.80
CA MET A 37 -19.36 -7.46 1.85
C MET A 37 -18.55 -6.17 2.01
N ILE A 38 -18.95 -5.12 1.30
CA ILE A 38 -18.32 -3.80 1.37
C ILE A 38 -18.55 -3.18 2.75
N ASP A 39 -19.77 -3.27 3.28
CA ASP A 39 -20.14 -2.76 4.60
C ASP A 39 -19.34 -3.46 5.72
N TYR A 40 -19.20 -4.78 5.64
CA TYR A 40 -18.36 -5.52 6.58
C TYR A 40 -16.91 -5.02 6.56
N MET A 41 -16.32 -4.88 5.37
CA MET A 41 -14.94 -4.40 5.23
C MET A 41 -14.77 -2.97 5.75
N ALA A 42 -15.71 -2.07 5.43
CA ALA A 42 -15.71 -0.70 5.92
C ALA A 42 -15.84 -0.64 7.45
N LYS A 43 -16.69 -1.50 8.05
CA LYS A 43 -16.82 -1.62 9.50
C LYS A 43 -15.50 -2.07 10.14
N THR A 44 -14.87 -3.13 9.63
CA THR A 44 -13.59 -3.63 10.15
C THR A 44 -12.50 -2.57 10.13
N ILE A 45 -12.38 -1.81 9.04
CA ILE A 45 -11.39 -0.72 8.94
C ILE A 45 -11.67 0.37 9.98
N LYS A 46 -12.95 0.79 10.14
CA LYS A 46 -13.32 1.79 11.16
C LYS A 46 -13.03 1.31 12.57
N GLU A 47 -13.30 0.05 12.88
CA GLU A 47 -13.01 -0.52 14.19
C GLU A 47 -11.50 -0.56 14.45
N ALA A 48 -10.68 -0.99 13.49
CA ALA A 48 -9.23 -1.06 13.64
C ALA A 48 -8.58 0.32 13.87
N VAL A 49 -9.13 1.39 13.29
CA VAL A 49 -8.62 2.77 13.47
C VAL A 49 -9.04 3.41 14.80
N ASN A 50 -10.14 2.94 15.40
CA ASN A 50 -10.67 3.48 16.66
C ASN A 50 -10.28 2.66 17.91
N GLN A 51 -9.44 1.62 17.75
CA GLN A 51 -8.84 0.85 18.85
C GLN A 51 -7.50 1.47 19.27
#